data_AF-A0A9P3J924-F1
#
_entry.id   AF-A0A9P3J924-F1
#
_cell.length_a   1.000
_cell.length_b   1.000
_cell.length_c   1.000
_cell.angle_alpha   90.00
_cell.angle_beta   90.00
_cell.angle_gamma   90.00
#
_symmetry.space_group_name_H-M   'P 1'
#
loop_
_entity.id
_entity.type
_entity.pdbx_description
1 polymer ?
#
loop_
_entity_poly.entity_id
_entity_poly.type
_entity_poly.pdbx_seq_one_letter_code
_entity_poly.pdbx_strand_id
1 'polypeptide(L)'
;MTHSQVSVRPPFASAGLLTSPPSKSTARATSARAASARATSANACAVSASAVPRPLECLEVSGSPFERGCAIGVRFGDKIRDRVAKAPFLHDDMIPFARTGEGAWLLETLSESNRALYPDYWEELRGMAAGSCVPFDELLLLNLRKEFGAFLPSLGSPATSDTPATSSTPATSAALQEPALGADECQAAAGGAATSDRALQYGMASDDCTDVLLLTDDVAAVGHNEDADYSIVDNCFLVHMHSDSGVAFTAYTYAGELPSIAFAFNSARMGFSMDAVPPAPSEVVRGGIGRNFVARSLMEARCIEDAVQRVTGPAVAVGHHYVLMDFARRRIAWEARRIRGGRRGWRGRGRKEE
;
A
#
# COMPACT_ATOMS: atom_id res chain seq x y z
N MET A 1 55.80 -9.05 -2.04
CA MET A 1 54.48 -9.60 -1.68
C MET A 1 54.41 -9.67 -0.17
N THR A 2 53.84 -8.64 0.42
CA THR A 2 53.84 -8.38 1.87
C THR A 2 52.40 -8.46 2.37
N HIS A 3 52.13 -9.44 3.22
CA HIS A 3 50.91 -9.50 4.02
C HIS A 3 50.97 -8.42 5.10
N SER A 4 49.88 -7.65 5.25
CA SER A 4 49.65 -6.84 6.44
C SER A 4 48.22 -7.04 6.90
N GLN A 5 48.08 -7.64 8.09
CA GLN A 5 46.86 -7.67 8.87
C GLN A 5 46.60 -6.26 9.42
N VAL A 6 45.37 -5.77 9.27
CA VAL A 6 44.92 -4.56 9.98
C VAL A 6 43.83 -4.96 10.97
N SER A 7 44.14 -4.69 12.23
CA SER A 7 43.36 -4.92 13.44
C SER A 7 42.18 -3.94 13.52
N VAL A 8 40.99 -4.47 13.76
CA VAL A 8 39.79 -3.67 14.05
C VAL A 8 39.64 -3.58 15.56
N ARG A 9 39.78 -2.38 16.12
CA ARG A 9 39.37 -2.03 17.49
C ARG A 9 38.18 -1.07 17.43
N PRO A 10 37.08 -1.30 18.18
CA PRO A 10 36.04 -0.29 18.38
C PRO A 10 36.44 0.63 19.56
N PRO A 11 36.12 1.93 19.53
CA PRO A 11 36.13 2.76 20.73
C PRO A 11 34.71 2.92 21.31
N PHE A 12 34.70 3.21 22.62
CA PHE A 12 33.57 3.56 23.50
C PHE A 12 32.94 2.43 24.30
N ALA A 13 33.65 2.07 25.37
CA ALA A 13 33.07 1.69 26.64
C ALA A 13 32.84 2.95 27.50
N SER A 14 31.66 3.09 28.09
CA SER A 14 31.44 3.93 29.27
C SER A 14 30.78 3.07 30.34
N ALA A 15 31.33 3.14 31.55
CA ALA A 15 30.94 2.37 32.72
C ALA A 15 30.48 3.33 33.83
N GLY A 16 29.47 2.90 34.59
CA GLY A 16 29.01 3.47 35.86
C GLY A 16 28.10 4.69 35.72
N LEU A 17 27.05 4.92 36.52
CA LEU A 17 26.65 4.36 37.80
C LEU A 17 25.12 4.17 37.83
N LEU A 18 24.68 3.00 38.30
CA LEU A 18 23.36 2.78 38.86
C LEU A 18 23.39 3.22 40.32
N THR A 19 22.60 4.23 40.67
CA THR A 19 22.18 4.47 42.05
C THR A 19 20.66 4.59 42.08
N SER A 20 20.04 3.76 42.89
CA SER A 20 18.59 3.68 43.11
C SER A 20 18.11 4.84 43.99
N PRO A 21 16.92 5.42 43.77
CA PRO A 21 16.23 6.20 44.78
C PRO A 21 15.21 5.36 45.57
N PRO A 22 14.85 5.78 46.81
CA PRO A 22 14.15 4.95 47.78
C PRO A 22 12.64 4.94 47.60
N SER A 23 12.03 3.94 48.25
CA SER A 23 10.61 3.63 48.29
C SER A 23 9.76 4.55 49.19
N LYS A 24 8.46 4.57 48.85
CA LYS A 24 7.25 4.88 49.66
C LYS A 24 6.75 6.32 49.68
N SER A 25 5.59 6.51 49.05
CA SER A 25 4.50 7.34 49.59
C SER A 25 3.16 6.91 48.98
N THR A 26 2.21 6.66 49.86
CA THR A 26 0.86 6.14 49.65
C THR A 26 -0.12 7.24 49.26
N ALA A 27 -0.96 7.01 48.24
CA ALA A 27 -2.21 7.77 48.07
C ALA A 27 -3.29 6.99 47.29
N ARG A 28 -4.22 6.43 48.06
CA ARG A 28 -5.69 6.44 47.86
C ARG A 28 -6.25 5.98 46.49
N ALA A 29 -6.58 4.69 46.41
CA ALA A 29 -7.54 4.17 45.43
C ALA A 29 -8.97 4.56 45.83
N THR A 30 -9.69 5.25 44.95
CA THR A 30 -11.14 5.42 45.01
C THR A 30 -11.82 4.28 44.26
N SER A 31 -12.75 3.61 44.92
CA SER A 31 -13.50 2.46 44.41
C SER A 31 -14.46 2.87 43.29
N ALA A 32 -14.23 2.40 42.07
CA ALA A 32 -15.23 2.38 41.01
C ALA A 32 -15.90 0.99 40.97
N ARG A 33 -17.24 0.97 41.05
CA ARG A 33 -18.09 -0.22 40.99
C ARG A 33 -17.81 -1.06 39.75
N ALA A 34 -17.51 -2.34 39.94
CA ALA A 34 -17.51 -3.34 38.88
C ALA A 34 -18.94 -3.59 38.38
N ALA A 35 -19.22 -3.25 37.13
CA ALA A 35 -20.39 -3.74 36.41
C ALA A 35 -20.04 -5.13 35.84
N SER A 36 -20.75 -6.16 36.30
CA SER A 36 -20.64 -7.52 35.78
C SER A 36 -21.28 -7.59 34.41
N ALA A 37 -20.47 -7.65 33.35
CA ALA A 37 -20.90 -8.02 32.01
C ALA A 37 -20.74 -9.54 31.85
N ARG A 38 -21.85 -10.22 31.53
CA ARG A 38 -21.89 -11.65 31.19
C ARG A 38 -20.98 -11.91 29.99
N ALA A 39 -19.98 -12.79 30.18
CA ALA A 39 -19.20 -13.34 29.09
C ALA A 39 -20.06 -14.30 28.25
N THR A 40 -20.43 -13.89 27.05
CA THR A 40 -20.81 -14.80 25.97
C THR A 40 -19.55 -15.40 25.38
N SER A 41 -19.45 -16.74 25.36
CA SER A 41 -18.30 -17.47 24.85
C SER A 41 -18.12 -17.24 23.35
N ALA A 42 -17.29 -16.27 22.97
CA ALA A 42 -16.70 -16.23 21.65
C ALA A 42 -15.57 -17.26 21.62
N ASN A 43 -15.63 -18.19 20.66
CA ASN A 43 -14.49 -19.02 20.27
C ASN A 43 -13.39 -18.08 19.74
N ALA A 44 -12.60 -17.52 20.65
CA ALA A 44 -11.38 -16.82 20.31
C ALA A 44 -10.36 -17.89 19.88
N CYS A 45 -9.99 -17.87 18.60
CA CYS A 45 -8.83 -18.57 18.09
C CYS A 45 -7.64 -18.19 18.98
N ALA A 46 -7.12 -19.13 19.76
CA ALA A 46 -6.01 -18.90 20.66
C ALA A 46 -4.76 -18.61 19.83
N VAL A 47 -4.49 -17.33 19.56
CA VAL A 47 -3.19 -16.90 19.04
C VAL A 47 -2.19 -17.16 20.15
N SER A 48 -1.35 -18.18 19.95
CA SER A 48 -0.27 -18.56 20.85
C SER A 48 0.60 -17.35 21.18
N ALA A 49 0.53 -16.88 22.42
CA ALA A 49 1.24 -15.72 22.96
C ALA A 49 2.74 -16.01 23.22
N SER A 50 3.48 -16.48 22.21
CA SER A 50 4.90 -16.85 22.34
C SER A 50 5.77 -16.59 21.10
N ALA A 51 5.36 -15.72 20.17
CA ALA A 51 6.26 -15.30 19.11
C ALA A 51 7.06 -14.07 19.57
N VAL A 52 8.35 -14.24 19.87
CA VAL A 52 9.28 -13.10 19.91
C VAL A 52 9.20 -12.44 18.53
N PRO A 53 8.94 -11.12 18.43
CA PRO A 53 8.90 -10.43 17.15
C PRO A 53 10.22 -10.68 16.41
N ARG A 54 10.17 -11.35 15.27
CA ARG A 54 11.36 -11.53 14.42
C ARG A 54 11.66 -10.18 13.76
N PRO A 55 12.87 -9.62 13.90
CA PRO A 55 13.24 -8.40 13.19
C PRO A 55 13.06 -8.59 11.69
N LEU A 56 12.54 -7.57 11.01
CA LEU A 56 12.51 -7.56 9.54
C LEU A 56 13.95 -7.53 9.03
N GLU A 57 14.24 -8.42 8.08
CA GLU A 57 15.53 -8.39 7.41
C GLU A 57 15.66 -7.14 6.54
N CYS A 58 16.82 -6.49 6.58
CA CYS A 58 17.14 -5.34 5.73
C CYS A 58 18.23 -5.72 4.71
N LEU A 59 17.94 -5.56 3.42
CA LEU A 59 18.90 -5.75 2.34
C LEU A 59 19.41 -4.41 1.84
N GLU A 60 20.72 -4.23 1.80
CA GLU A 60 21.35 -3.10 1.12
C GLU A 60 21.54 -3.39 -0.38
N VAL A 61 21.12 -2.47 -1.24
CA VAL A 61 21.22 -2.60 -2.71
C VAL A 61 21.72 -1.31 -3.37
N SER A 62 22.50 -1.49 -4.42
CA SER A 62 23.08 -0.42 -5.26
C SER A 62 23.34 -0.95 -6.67
N GLY A 63 23.80 -0.09 -7.57
CA GLY A 63 23.97 -0.41 -9.00
C GLY A 63 22.82 0.13 -9.84
N SER A 64 22.76 -0.29 -11.11
CA SER A 64 21.71 0.11 -12.04
C SER A 64 20.32 -0.32 -11.55
N PRO A 65 19.23 0.31 -12.03
CA PRO A 65 17.88 -0.05 -11.63
C PRO A 65 17.58 -1.56 -11.75
N PHE A 66 17.98 -2.18 -12.87
CA PHE A 66 17.84 -3.63 -13.06
C PHE A 66 18.65 -4.45 -12.03
N GLU A 67 19.91 -4.08 -11.76
CA GLU A 67 20.75 -4.78 -10.80
C GLU A 67 20.20 -4.70 -9.38
N ARG A 68 19.68 -3.53 -8.98
CA ARG A 68 19.01 -3.36 -7.68
C ARG A 68 17.80 -4.27 -7.56
N GLY A 69 16.95 -4.29 -8.59
CA GLY A 69 15.82 -5.21 -8.70
C GLY A 69 16.25 -6.67 -8.60
N CYS A 70 17.26 -7.06 -9.38
CA CYS A 70 17.79 -8.42 -9.42
C CYS A 70 18.34 -8.86 -8.06
N ALA A 71 19.08 -7.99 -7.37
CA ALA A 71 19.59 -8.28 -6.03
C ALA A 71 18.45 -8.56 -5.02
N ILE A 72 17.37 -7.75 -5.06
CA ILE A 72 16.17 -7.99 -4.24
C ILE A 72 15.55 -9.34 -4.60
N GLY A 73 15.37 -9.60 -5.90
CA GLY A 73 14.79 -10.85 -6.42
C GLY A 73 15.59 -12.09 -6.00
N VAL A 74 16.92 -12.04 -6.08
CA VAL A 74 17.81 -13.13 -5.67
C VAL A 74 17.74 -13.35 -4.16
N ARG A 75 17.81 -12.27 -3.37
CA ARG A 75 17.83 -12.38 -1.90
C ARG A 75 16.51 -12.88 -1.34
N PHE A 76 15.40 -12.36 -1.84
CA PHE A 76 14.07 -12.60 -1.29
C PHE A 76 13.19 -13.47 -2.19
N GLY A 77 13.77 -14.16 -3.17
CA GLY A 77 13.05 -14.97 -4.15
C GLY A 77 12.11 -16.00 -3.52
N ASP A 78 12.49 -16.62 -2.40
CA ASP A 78 11.61 -17.54 -1.67
C ASP A 78 10.36 -16.83 -1.13
N LYS A 79 10.50 -15.64 -0.54
CA LYS A 79 9.37 -14.83 -0.06
C LYS A 79 8.49 -14.35 -1.21
N ILE A 80 9.11 -13.96 -2.33
CA ILE A 80 8.39 -13.49 -3.52
C ILE A 80 7.55 -14.62 -4.09
N ARG A 81 8.14 -15.81 -4.30
CA ARG A 81 7.43 -16.99 -4.78
C ARG A 81 6.36 -17.46 -3.80
N ASP A 82 6.64 -17.45 -2.51
CA ASP A 82 5.66 -17.83 -1.48
C ASP A 82 4.47 -16.88 -1.46
N ARG A 83 4.69 -15.56 -1.51
CA ARG A 83 3.61 -14.58 -1.62
C ARG A 83 2.79 -14.77 -2.89
N VAL A 84 3.45 -14.90 -4.03
CA VAL A 84 2.78 -15.15 -5.32
C VAL A 84 1.90 -16.38 -5.21
N ALA A 85 2.40 -17.49 -4.67
CA ALA A 85 1.63 -18.72 -4.48
C ALA A 85 0.44 -18.55 -3.51
N LYS A 86 0.55 -17.68 -2.50
CA LYS A 86 -0.48 -17.39 -1.49
C LYS A 86 -1.48 -16.30 -1.89
N ALA A 87 -1.37 -15.72 -3.09
CA ALA A 87 -2.22 -14.63 -3.55
C ALA A 87 -3.37 -15.13 -4.44
N PRO A 88 -4.53 -15.55 -3.89
CA PRO A 88 -5.65 -16.03 -4.69
C PRO A 88 -6.17 -14.95 -5.66
N PHE A 89 -6.06 -13.65 -5.29
CA PHE A 89 -6.54 -12.57 -6.17
C PHE A 89 -5.75 -12.51 -7.47
N LEU A 90 -4.49 -12.93 -7.42
CA LEU A 90 -3.60 -12.95 -8.56
C LEU A 90 -3.98 -14.11 -9.49
N HIS A 91 -4.05 -15.33 -8.94
CA HIS A 91 -4.24 -16.56 -9.72
C HIS A 91 -5.67 -16.80 -10.17
N ASP A 92 -6.65 -16.52 -9.32
CA ASP A 92 -8.04 -16.86 -9.58
C ASP A 92 -8.74 -15.79 -10.43
N ASP A 93 -8.22 -14.56 -10.44
CA ASP A 93 -8.92 -13.40 -11.01
C ASP A 93 -8.08 -12.56 -11.96
N MET A 94 -6.96 -12.01 -11.49
CA MET A 94 -6.18 -11.06 -12.28
C MET A 94 -5.48 -11.71 -13.48
N ILE A 95 -4.83 -12.86 -13.29
CA ILE A 95 -4.19 -13.60 -14.39
C ILE A 95 -5.23 -14.06 -15.43
N PRO A 96 -6.37 -14.68 -15.05
CA PRO A 96 -7.43 -15.00 -16.01
C PRO A 96 -7.96 -13.78 -16.74
N PHE A 97 -8.21 -12.67 -16.05
CA PHE A 97 -8.70 -11.45 -16.69
C PHE A 97 -7.67 -10.85 -17.64
N ALA A 98 -6.39 -10.82 -17.29
CA ALA A 98 -5.30 -10.35 -18.14
C ALA A 98 -5.17 -11.14 -19.46
N ARG A 99 -5.68 -12.37 -19.52
CA ARG A 99 -5.72 -13.19 -20.74
C ARG A 99 -6.92 -12.90 -21.64
N THR A 100 -7.89 -12.12 -21.17
CA THR A 100 -9.02 -11.65 -22.01
C THR A 100 -8.59 -10.47 -22.88
N GLY A 101 -9.36 -10.17 -23.93
CA GLY A 101 -9.07 -9.00 -24.78
C GLY A 101 -9.13 -7.67 -24.02
N GLU A 102 -10.11 -7.50 -23.12
CA GLU A 102 -10.22 -6.29 -22.30
C GLU A 102 -9.08 -6.17 -21.28
N GLY A 103 -8.80 -7.25 -20.53
CA GLY A 103 -7.76 -7.24 -19.52
C GLY A 103 -6.36 -7.09 -20.12
N ALA A 104 -6.07 -7.73 -21.25
CA ALA A 104 -4.80 -7.56 -21.95
C ALA A 104 -4.60 -6.11 -22.42
N TRP A 105 -5.63 -5.50 -23.00
CA TRP A 105 -5.59 -4.09 -23.41
C TRP A 105 -5.39 -3.14 -22.23
N LEU A 106 -6.06 -3.40 -21.11
CA LEU A 106 -5.93 -2.60 -19.89
C LEU A 106 -4.51 -2.72 -19.30
N LEU A 107 -3.99 -3.94 -19.20
CA LEU A 107 -2.64 -4.18 -18.69
C LEU A 107 -1.59 -3.49 -19.56
N GLU A 108 -1.71 -3.57 -20.89
CA GLU A 108 -0.79 -2.85 -21.79
C GLU A 108 -0.89 -1.33 -21.61
N THR A 109 -2.10 -0.78 -21.52
CA THR A 109 -2.30 0.67 -21.34
C THR A 109 -1.66 1.18 -20.04
N LEU A 110 -1.83 0.44 -18.93
CA LEU A 110 -1.15 0.73 -17.67
C LEU A 110 0.37 0.57 -17.82
N SER A 111 0.82 -0.48 -18.50
CA SER A 111 2.23 -0.76 -18.74
C SER A 111 2.93 0.37 -19.49
N GLU A 112 2.35 0.81 -20.61
CA GLU A 112 2.87 1.91 -21.42
C GLU A 112 3.01 3.19 -20.61
N SER A 113 1.97 3.55 -19.86
CA SER A 113 1.94 4.79 -19.07
C SER A 113 3.00 4.78 -17.95
N ASN A 114 3.11 3.67 -17.22
CA ASN A 114 4.07 3.55 -16.12
C ASN A 114 5.51 3.41 -16.63
N ARG A 115 5.74 2.63 -17.69
CA ARG A 115 7.07 2.49 -18.32
C ARG A 115 7.57 3.79 -18.92
N ALA A 116 6.69 4.58 -19.55
CA ALA A 116 7.07 5.86 -20.14
C ALA A 116 7.47 6.90 -19.09
N LEU A 117 6.76 6.93 -17.95
CA LEU A 117 7.02 7.92 -16.90
C LEU A 117 8.14 7.48 -15.93
N TYR A 118 8.25 6.19 -15.65
CA TYR A 118 9.17 5.62 -14.68
C TYR A 118 9.98 4.45 -15.25
N PRO A 119 10.82 4.69 -16.28
CA PRO A 119 11.61 3.64 -16.92
C PRO A 119 12.53 2.91 -15.93
N ASP A 120 13.16 3.64 -15.00
CA ASP A 120 14.06 3.04 -14.02
C ASP A 120 13.32 2.11 -13.04
N TYR A 121 12.13 2.50 -12.57
CA TYR A 121 11.36 1.65 -11.65
C TYR A 121 10.79 0.43 -12.39
N TRP A 122 10.51 0.58 -13.69
CA TRP A 122 10.18 -0.54 -14.55
C TRP A 122 11.34 -1.53 -14.67
N GLU A 123 12.58 -1.06 -14.83
CA GLU A 123 13.78 -1.90 -14.79
C GLU A 123 13.99 -2.58 -13.43
N GLU A 124 13.76 -1.88 -12.31
CA GLU A 124 13.80 -2.48 -10.96
C GLU A 124 12.84 -3.68 -10.87
N LEU A 125 11.62 -3.54 -11.41
CA LEU A 125 10.64 -4.62 -11.42
C LEU A 125 11.06 -5.79 -12.34
N ARG A 126 11.64 -5.50 -13.52
CA ARG A 126 12.19 -6.54 -14.41
C ARG A 126 13.35 -7.28 -13.78
N GLY A 127 14.24 -6.57 -13.09
CA GLY A 127 15.32 -7.15 -12.32
C GLY A 127 14.78 -8.08 -11.23
N MET A 128 13.78 -7.62 -10.48
CA MET A 128 13.15 -8.42 -9.42
C MET A 128 12.53 -9.71 -9.95
N ALA A 129 11.84 -9.65 -11.10
CA ALA A 129 11.31 -10.82 -11.78
C ALA A 129 12.43 -11.81 -12.17
N ALA A 130 13.51 -11.31 -12.78
CA ALA A 130 14.65 -12.13 -13.18
C ALA A 130 15.33 -12.80 -11.96
N GLY A 131 15.59 -12.05 -10.90
CA GLY A 131 16.25 -12.56 -9.70
C GLY A 131 15.40 -13.53 -8.88
N SER A 132 14.08 -13.32 -8.85
CA SER A 132 13.14 -14.18 -8.12
C SER A 132 12.65 -15.39 -8.91
N CYS A 133 12.95 -15.44 -10.21
CA CYS A 133 12.44 -16.44 -11.15
C CYS A 133 10.90 -16.49 -11.18
N VAL A 134 10.24 -15.34 -10.99
CA VAL A 134 8.80 -15.18 -11.16
C VAL A 134 8.53 -14.48 -12.51
N PRO A 135 7.50 -14.89 -13.27
CA PRO A 135 7.14 -14.19 -14.50
C PRO A 135 6.91 -12.70 -14.27
N PHE A 136 7.45 -11.87 -15.16
CA PHE A 136 7.36 -10.41 -15.02
C PHE A 136 5.90 -9.93 -14.93
N ASP A 137 5.00 -10.49 -15.74
CA ASP A 137 3.59 -10.10 -15.76
C ASP A 137 2.89 -10.36 -14.42
N GLU A 138 3.30 -11.40 -13.67
CA GLU A 138 2.73 -11.68 -12.35
C GLU A 138 3.16 -10.64 -11.32
N LEU A 139 4.43 -10.25 -11.32
CA LEU A 139 4.91 -9.16 -10.45
C LEU A 139 4.33 -7.81 -10.88
N LEU A 140 4.16 -7.58 -12.17
CA LEU A 140 3.51 -6.38 -12.67
C LEU A 140 2.05 -6.29 -12.20
N LEU A 141 1.30 -7.40 -12.28
CA LEU A 141 -0.05 -7.47 -11.75
C LEU A 141 -0.07 -7.20 -10.24
N LEU A 142 0.85 -7.77 -9.44
CA LEU A 142 0.96 -7.43 -8.01
C LEU A 142 1.13 -5.91 -7.79
N ASN A 143 1.99 -5.25 -8.58
CA ASN A 143 2.24 -3.81 -8.46
C ASN A 143 1.12 -2.93 -9.01
N LEU A 144 0.21 -3.50 -9.79
CA LEU A 144 -0.96 -2.84 -10.36
C LEU A 144 -2.26 -3.38 -9.75
N ARG A 145 -2.21 -4.07 -8.59
CA ARG A 145 -3.38 -4.76 -8.00
C ARG A 145 -4.57 -3.84 -7.86
N LYS A 146 -4.35 -2.61 -7.38
CA LYS A 146 -5.44 -1.65 -7.10
C LYS A 146 -6.00 -1.06 -8.40
N GLU A 147 -5.14 -0.83 -9.38
CA GLU A 147 -5.46 -0.21 -10.67
C GLU A 147 -6.16 -1.18 -11.60
N PHE A 148 -5.66 -2.40 -11.68
CA PHE A 148 -6.17 -3.47 -12.53
C PHE A 148 -7.38 -4.15 -11.88
N GLY A 149 -7.32 -4.39 -10.57
CA GLY A 149 -8.41 -5.01 -9.80
C GLY A 149 -9.70 -4.21 -9.81
N ALA A 150 -9.63 -2.88 -9.94
CA ALA A 150 -10.81 -2.01 -10.03
C ALA A 150 -11.69 -2.25 -11.27
N PHE A 151 -11.17 -2.95 -12.29
CA PHE A 151 -11.90 -3.27 -13.52
C PHE A 151 -12.23 -4.76 -13.64
N LEU A 152 -11.95 -5.57 -12.62
CA LEU A 152 -12.36 -6.96 -12.62
C LEU A 152 -13.89 -7.06 -12.68
N PRO A 153 -14.44 -7.93 -13.56
CA PRO A 153 -15.88 -8.17 -13.58
C PRO A 153 -16.36 -8.60 -12.20
N SER A 154 -17.40 -7.95 -11.68
CA SER A 154 -18.11 -8.50 -10.52
C SER A 154 -18.73 -9.83 -10.95
N LEU A 155 -18.37 -10.93 -10.27
CA LEU A 155 -19.07 -12.19 -10.41
C LEU A 155 -20.54 -11.97 -10.01
N GLY A 156 -21.40 -11.65 -10.98
CA GLY A 156 -22.82 -11.44 -10.76
C GLY A 156 -23.54 -10.43 -11.68
N SER A 157 -22.84 -9.61 -12.47
CA SER A 157 -23.54 -8.80 -13.49
C SER A 157 -23.57 -9.57 -14.82
N PRO A 158 -24.75 -9.91 -15.37
CA PRO A 158 -24.82 -10.48 -16.71
C PRO A 158 -24.22 -9.47 -17.68
N ALA A 159 -23.38 -9.94 -18.60
CA ALA A 159 -22.81 -9.14 -19.65
C ALA A 159 -23.93 -8.36 -20.37
N THR A 160 -24.00 -7.04 -20.15
CA THR A 160 -24.79 -6.19 -21.01
C THR A 160 -24.05 -6.14 -22.34
N SER A 161 -24.57 -6.89 -23.31
CA SER A 161 -24.15 -6.82 -24.69
C SER A 161 -24.45 -5.40 -25.21
N ASP A 162 -23.48 -4.50 -25.10
CA ASP A 162 -23.52 -3.22 -25.80
C ASP A 162 -23.32 -3.48 -27.30
N THR A 163 -24.45 -3.68 -27.99
CA THR A 163 -24.50 -3.60 -29.44
C THR A 163 -24.58 -2.11 -29.80
N PRO A 164 -23.77 -1.58 -30.74
CA PRO A 164 -23.86 -0.16 -31.10
C PRO A 164 -25.19 0.12 -31.78
N ALA A 165 -25.98 1.02 -31.19
CA ALA A 165 -27.23 1.49 -31.78
C ALA A 165 -26.93 2.30 -33.05
N THR A 166 -27.45 1.83 -34.20
CA THR A 166 -27.59 2.61 -35.41
C THR A 166 -28.86 3.47 -35.35
N SER A 167 -28.77 4.61 -36.02
CA SER A 167 -29.61 5.81 -35.93
C SER A 167 -31.03 5.72 -36.50
N SER A 168 -31.96 6.42 -35.82
CA SER A 168 -33.17 7.15 -36.29
C SER A 168 -34.25 6.37 -37.08
N THR A 169 -35.54 6.38 -36.67
CA THR A 169 -36.51 7.50 -36.83
C THR A 169 -37.84 7.11 -36.09
N PRO A 170 -38.68 8.05 -35.58
CA PRO A 170 -39.81 7.72 -34.70
C PRO A 170 -41.17 7.65 -35.41
N ALA A 171 -42.10 6.84 -34.88
CA ALA A 171 -43.54 7.00 -35.12
C ALA A 171 -44.39 6.45 -33.95
N THR A 172 -45.04 7.39 -33.26
CA THR A 172 -46.42 7.40 -32.71
C THR A 172 -47.01 6.24 -31.89
N SER A 173 -47.56 6.64 -30.73
CA SER A 173 -48.92 6.36 -30.22
C SER A 173 -49.02 5.74 -28.80
N ALA A 174 -49.51 6.60 -27.91
CA ALA A 174 -50.03 6.46 -26.55
C ALA A 174 -50.66 5.12 -26.10
N ALA A 175 -50.44 4.77 -24.82
CA ALA A 175 -51.51 4.55 -23.84
C ALA A 175 -50.94 4.54 -22.40
N LEU A 176 -51.67 5.20 -21.49
CA LEU A 176 -51.45 5.29 -20.05
C LEU A 176 -51.93 4.01 -19.34
N GLN A 177 -51.17 3.45 -18.41
CA GLN A 177 -51.73 2.78 -17.22
C GLN A 177 -50.67 2.58 -16.11
N GLU A 178 -50.99 3.05 -14.91
CA GLU A 178 -50.42 2.69 -13.61
C GLU A 178 -51.64 2.37 -12.69
N PRO A 179 -51.51 1.76 -11.50
CA PRO A 179 -50.48 0.87 -10.96
C PRO A 179 -51.09 -0.44 -10.40
N ALA A 180 -50.28 -1.40 -9.95
CA ALA A 180 -50.76 -2.43 -9.01
C ALA A 180 -49.68 -2.77 -7.97
N LEU A 181 -50.02 -2.47 -6.71
CA LEU A 181 -49.34 -2.92 -5.50
C LEU A 181 -49.56 -4.43 -5.33
N GLY A 182 -48.47 -5.17 -5.10
CA GLY A 182 -48.49 -6.57 -4.71
C GLY A 182 -47.30 -6.86 -3.81
N ALA A 183 -47.58 -7.24 -2.57
CA ALA A 183 -46.61 -7.56 -1.55
C ALA A 183 -45.81 -8.83 -1.89
N ASP A 184 -44.50 -8.81 -1.64
CA ASP A 184 -43.79 -9.90 -0.96
C ASP A 184 -42.41 -9.43 -0.50
N GLU A 185 -42.34 -9.02 0.78
CA GLU A 185 -41.11 -9.03 1.56
C GLU A 185 -40.90 -10.45 2.12
N CYS A 186 -39.99 -11.23 1.53
CA CYS A 186 -39.07 -12.06 2.31
C CYS A 186 -38.04 -12.72 1.38
N GLN A 187 -36.79 -12.76 1.83
CA GLN A 187 -35.66 -13.51 1.27
C GLN A 187 -34.85 -12.85 0.14
N ALA A 188 -33.97 -11.93 0.51
CA ALA A 188 -32.68 -11.76 -0.16
C ALA A 188 -31.59 -11.21 0.79
N ALA A 189 -31.49 -11.77 2.00
CA ALA A 189 -30.39 -11.50 2.92
C ALA A 189 -29.43 -12.70 2.97
N ALA A 190 -28.68 -12.91 1.88
CA ALA A 190 -27.57 -13.88 1.84
C ALA A 190 -26.43 -13.50 0.86
N GLY A 191 -26.44 -12.30 0.27
CA GLY A 191 -25.44 -11.86 -0.72
C GLY A 191 -24.30 -10.96 -0.20
N GLY A 192 -24.27 -10.66 1.11
CA GLY A 192 -23.40 -9.60 1.65
C GLY A 192 -21.97 -10.02 2.04
N ALA A 193 -21.73 -11.29 2.36
CA ALA A 193 -20.45 -11.72 2.94
C ALA A 193 -19.38 -12.10 1.90
N ALA A 194 -19.78 -12.66 0.75
CA ALA A 194 -18.83 -13.07 -0.30
C ALA A 194 -18.28 -11.87 -1.09
N THR A 195 -19.04 -10.78 -1.17
CA THR A 195 -18.65 -9.55 -1.87
C THR A 195 -17.67 -8.70 -1.06
N SER A 196 -17.81 -8.66 0.28
CA SER A 196 -16.87 -7.97 1.16
C SER A 196 -15.50 -8.67 1.21
N ASP A 197 -15.47 -10.00 1.17
CA ASP A 197 -14.22 -10.79 1.25
C ASP A 197 -13.37 -10.62 -0.04
N ARG A 198 -14.00 -10.63 -1.22
CA ARG A 198 -13.33 -10.29 -2.49
C ARG A 198 -12.88 -8.83 -2.54
N ALA A 199 -13.67 -7.91 -2.00
CA ALA A 199 -13.28 -6.50 -1.98
C ALA A 199 -12.02 -6.28 -1.11
N LEU A 200 -11.85 -6.96 0.02
CA LEU A 200 -10.61 -6.93 0.81
C LEU A 200 -9.42 -7.52 0.04
N GLN A 201 -9.64 -8.58 -0.74
CA GLN A 201 -8.63 -9.24 -1.56
C GLN A 201 -7.95 -8.30 -2.58
N TYR A 202 -8.71 -7.39 -3.18
CA TYR A 202 -8.18 -6.33 -4.05
C TYR A 202 -7.93 -5.02 -3.29
N GLY A 203 -8.13 -5.02 -1.97
CA GLY A 203 -8.33 -3.89 -1.06
C GLY A 203 -9.05 -2.69 -1.67
N MET A 204 -10.22 -3.02 -2.22
CA MET A 204 -11.36 -2.16 -2.53
C MET A 204 -12.32 -2.04 -1.33
N ALA A 205 -12.26 -2.97 -0.36
CA ALA A 205 -12.72 -2.79 1.02
C ALA A 205 -11.50 -2.51 1.91
N SER A 206 -11.72 -1.86 3.05
CA SER A 206 -10.67 -1.15 3.78
C SER A 206 -9.61 -2.07 4.38
N ASP A 207 -8.40 -1.99 3.82
CA ASP A 207 -7.17 -2.30 4.52
C ASP A 207 -7.00 -1.15 5.53
N ASP A 208 -7.35 -1.34 6.80
CA ASP A 208 -7.49 -0.26 7.81
C ASP A 208 -6.12 0.20 8.39
N CYS A 209 -5.14 0.48 7.53
CA CYS A 209 -3.92 1.15 7.97
C CYS A 209 -4.26 2.46 8.70
N THR A 210 -3.56 2.73 9.80
CA THR A 210 -3.79 3.91 10.64
C THR A 210 -2.49 4.65 10.90
N ASP A 211 -2.50 5.93 10.54
CA ASP A 211 -1.48 6.89 10.94
C ASP A 211 -1.88 7.69 12.19
N VAL A 212 -0.96 7.76 13.16
CA VAL A 212 -1.05 8.63 14.35
C VAL A 212 0.04 9.70 14.27
N LEU A 213 -0.38 10.95 14.15
CA LEU A 213 0.52 12.11 14.05
C LEU A 213 0.58 12.83 15.40
N LEU A 214 1.78 12.94 15.98
CA LEU A 214 2.03 13.70 17.20
C LEU A 214 2.95 14.88 16.90
N LEU A 215 2.41 16.09 17.03
CA LEU A 215 3.17 17.34 16.93
C LEU A 215 3.01 18.12 18.23
N THR A 216 4.11 18.28 18.96
CA THR A 216 4.22 19.08 20.19
C THR A 216 5.41 20.02 20.06
N ASP A 217 5.68 20.79 21.11
CA ASP A 217 6.84 21.68 21.10
C ASP A 217 8.18 20.94 20.97
N ASP A 218 8.25 19.73 21.55
CA ASP A 218 9.47 18.94 21.67
C ASP A 218 9.50 17.71 20.75
N VAL A 219 8.33 17.26 20.26
CA VAL A 219 8.17 16.00 19.51
C VAL A 219 7.45 16.24 18.19
N ALA A 220 8.04 15.75 17.10
CA ALA A 220 7.35 15.50 15.83
C ALA A 220 7.52 14.01 15.50
N ALA A 221 6.44 13.24 15.63
CA ALA A 221 6.45 11.80 15.46
C ALA A 221 5.23 11.34 14.65
N VAL A 222 5.43 10.26 13.89
CA VAL A 222 4.36 9.54 13.19
C VAL A 222 4.49 8.07 13.54
N GLY A 223 3.39 7.46 13.95
CA GLY A 223 3.24 6.01 14.07
C GLY A 223 2.30 5.50 13.00
N HIS A 224 2.61 4.34 12.43
CA HIS A 224 1.84 3.70 11.37
C HIS A 224 1.70 2.21 11.71
N ASN A 225 0.48 1.66 11.69
CA ASN A 225 0.29 0.22 11.51
C ASN A 225 -0.02 -0.07 10.05
N GLU A 226 0.54 -1.15 9.55
CA GLU A 226 0.26 -1.64 8.21
C GLU A 226 -0.61 -2.89 8.31
N ASP A 227 -1.81 -2.79 7.75
CA ASP A 227 -2.77 -3.89 7.66
C ASP A 227 -2.89 -4.32 6.19
N ALA A 228 -2.79 -5.63 5.92
CA ALA A 228 -2.86 -6.15 4.56
C ALA A 228 -3.37 -7.59 4.51
N ASP A 229 -3.55 -8.10 3.29
CA ASP A 229 -4.04 -9.46 3.06
C ASP A 229 -3.06 -10.53 3.57
N TYR A 230 -3.58 -11.73 3.80
CA TYR A 230 -2.81 -12.82 4.42
C TYR A 230 -1.57 -13.25 3.63
N SER A 231 -1.49 -12.99 2.31
CA SER A 231 -0.29 -13.32 1.53
C SER A 231 0.96 -12.58 2.01
N ILE A 232 0.77 -11.48 2.74
CA ILE A 232 1.82 -10.62 3.28
C ILE A 232 2.50 -11.22 4.52
N VAL A 233 1.82 -12.11 5.25
CA VAL A 233 2.37 -12.72 6.47
C VAL A 233 3.68 -13.45 6.13
N ASP A 234 4.75 -13.10 6.85
CA ASP A 234 6.14 -13.56 6.62
C ASP A 234 6.77 -13.15 5.27
N ASN A 235 6.08 -12.37 4.44
CA ASN A 235 6.51 -11.95 3.10
C ASN A 235 6.81 -10.45 2.99
N CYS A 236 7.39 -9.90 4.05
CA CYS A 236 7.87 -8.51 4.09
C CYS A 236 9.35 -8.45 4.46
N PHE A 237 10.00 -7.37 4.03
CA PHE A 237 11.38 -7.05 4.34
C PHE A 237 11.62 -5.54 4.22
N LEU A 238 12.79 -5.10 4.68
CA LEU A 238 13.31 -3.77 4.46
C LEU A 238 14.33 -3.79 3.31
N VAL A 239 14.34 -2.73 2.52
CA VAL A 239 15.40 -2.47 1.53
C VAL A 239 16.05 -1.14 1.88
N HIS A 240 17.37 -1.13 2.03
CA HIS A 240 18.19 0.08 2.02
C HIS A 240 18.78 0.27 0.62
N MET A 241 18.30 1.25 -0.13
CA MET A 241 18.65 1.43 -1.54
C MET A 241 19.43 2.72 -1.75
N HIS A 242 20.52 2.64 -2.52
CA HIS A 242 21.22 3.79 -3.08
C HIS A 242 20.72 4.04 -4.50
N SER A 243 20.01 5.15 -4.73
CA SER A 243 19.47 5.50 -6.05
C SER A 243 20.45 6.34 -6.87
N ASP A 244 20.23 6.34 -8.19
CA ASP A 244 21.00 7.19 -9.13
C ASP A 244 20.72 8.69 -8.95
N SER A 245 19.62 9.06 -8.27
CA SER A 245 19.35 10.44 -7.88
C SER A 245 20.19 10.94 -6.70
N GLY A 246 21.09 10.11 -6.17
CA GLY A 246 21.98 10.43 -5.05
C GLY A 246 21.29 10.43 -3.69
N VAL A 247 20.05 9.93 -3.63
CA VAL A 247 19.29 9.76 -2.39
C VAL A 247 19.35 8.29 -1.98
N ALA A 248 19.73 8.03 -0.74
CA ALA A 248 19.61 6.69 -0.17
C ALA A 248 18.32 6.61 0.66
N PHE A 249 17.62 5.49 0.65
CA PHE A 249 16.39 5.33 1.43
C PHE A 249 16.25 3.94 2.03
N THR A 250 15.48 3.83 3.11
CA THR A 250 15.14 2.55 3.76
C THR A 250 13.64 2.36 3.77
N ALA A 251 13.13 1.37 3.03
CA ALA A 251 11.70 1.16 2.82
C ALA A 251 11.20 -0.22 3.24
N TYR A 252 10.03 -0.22 3.87
CA TYR A 252 9.22 -1.43 4.05
C TYR A 252 8.62 -1.86 2.71
N THR A 253 8.73 -3.16 2.44
CA THR A 253 8.47 -3.73 1.11
C THR A 253 7.74 -5.06 1.24
N TYR A 254 6.63 -5.21 0.53
CA TYR A 254 6.02 -6.52 0.26
C TYR A 254 6.82 -7.25 -0.81
N ALA A 255 7.04 -8.54 -0.60
CA ALA A 255 7.73 -9.35 -1.56
C ALA A 255 7.06 -9.26 -2.94
N GLY A 256 7.81 -8.94 -3.99
CA GLY A 256 7.29 -8.83 -5.35
C GLY A 256 6.75 -7.45 -5.72
N GLU A 257 6.74 -6.49 -4.80
CA GLU A 257 6.40 -5.10 -5.07
C GLU A 257 7.61 -4.17 -5.05
N LEU A 258 7.52 -3.06 -5.78
CA LEU A 258 8.49 -1.97 -5.67
C LEU A 258 8.59 -1.51 -4.21
N PRO A 259 9.79 -1.13 -3.72
CA PRO A 259 9.92 -0.59 -2.38
C PRO A 259 9.05 0.65 -2.17
N SER A 260 8.38 0.74 -1.00
CA SER A 260 7.59 1.88 -0.47
C SER A 260 6.06 1.79 -0.43
N ILE A 261 5.53 0.60 -0.34
CA ILE A 261 4.10 0.30 -0.27
C ILE A 261 3.37 0.65 1.05
N ALA A 262 4.10 1.00 2.11
CA ALA A 262 3.56 1.33 3.43
C ALA A 262 4.28 2.55 4.01
N PHE A 263 5.54 2.39 4.45
CA PHE A 263 6.34 3.48 5.02
C PHE A 263 7.83 3.38 4.64
N ALA A 264 8.50 4.52 4.59
CA ALA A 264 9.96 4.60 4.48
C ALA A 264 10.48 5.99 4.86
N PHE A 265 11.81 6.12 4.86
CA PHE A 265 12.52 7.37 5.05
C PHE A 265 13.79 7.41 4.20
N ASN A 266 14.31 8.61 3.95
CA ASN A 266 15.47 8.80 3.08
C ASN A 266 16.57 9.69 3.68
N SER A 267 17.71 9.74 2.99
CA SER A 267 18.91 10.49 3.37
C SER A 267 18.71 12.01 3.30
N ALA A 268 17.69 12.48 2.59
CA ALA A 268 17.26 13.88 2.59
C ALA A 268 16.38 14.24 3.80
N ARG A 269 16.26 13.34 4.78
CA ARG A 269 15.46 13.53 6.01
C ARG A 269 13.96 13.66 5.74
N MET A 270 13.51 13.08 4.64
CA MET A 270 12.09 12.90 4.35
C MET A 270 11.63 11.53 4.87
N GLY A 271 10.41 11.49 5.39
CA GLY A 271 9.68 10.27 5.73
C GLY A 271 8.29 10.30 5.13
N PHE A 272 7.68 9.13 4.99
CA PHE A 272 6.29 9.03 4.59
C PHE A 272 5.67 7.73 5.09
N SER A 273 4.35 7.75 5.17
CA SER A 273 3.46 6.60 5.28
C SER A 273 2.32 6.74 4.26
N MET A 274 1.67 5.63 3.95
CA MET A 274 0.61 5.57 2.95
C MET A 274 -0.52 4.67 3.44
N ASP A 275 -1.74 5.21 3.40
CA ASP A 275 -2.95 4.45 3.69
C ASP A 275 -3.75 4.21 2.40
N ALA A 276 -4.38 3.04 2.33
CA ALA A 276 -5.30 2.71 1.24
C ALA A 276 -6.60 3.49 1.38
N VAL A 277 -6.91 4.34 0.41
CA VAL A 277 -8.22 5.01 0.31
C VAL A 277 -8.85 4.64 -1.03
N PRO A 278 -9.56 3.50 -1.11
CA PRO A 278 -10.06 3.00 -2.38
C PRO A 278 -11.01 4.04 -3.01
N PRO A 279 -10.73 4.50 -4.25
CA PRO A 279 -11.63 5.41 -4.95
C PRO A 279 -12.90 4.65 -5.38
N ALA A 280 -13.97 5.37 -5.70
CA ALA A 280 -15.10 4.73 -6.37
C ALA A 280 -14.64 4.18 -7.73
N PRO A 281 -15.18 3.04 -8.23
CA PRO A 281 -14.75 2.47 -9.51
C PRO A 281 -14.79 3.47 -10.68
N SER A 282 -15.78 4.38 -10.69
CA SER A 282 -15.91 5.46 -11.68
C SER A 282 -14.79 6.51 -11.64
N GLU A 283 -14.04 6.58 -10.55
CA GLU A 283 -12.93 7.51 -10.36
C GLU A 283 -11.59 6.91 -10.79
N VAL A 284 -11.51 5.60 -11.05
CA VAL A 284 -10.28 4.94 -11.50
C VAL A 284 -10.00 5.25 -12.97
N VAL A 285 -8.74 5.56 -13.29
CA VAL A 285 -8.31 5.91 -14.65
C VAL A 285 -7.58 4.71 -15.28
N ARG A 286 -8.14 4.16 -16.36
CA ARG A 286 -7.66 2.94 -17.07
C ARG A 286 -6.20 3.01 -17.53
N GLY A 287 -5.66 4.19 -17.80
CA GLY A 287 -4.25 4.41 -18.18
C GLY A 287 -3.49 5.27 -17.20
N GLY A 288 -3.94 5.32 -15.94
CA GLY A 288 -3.26 6.12 -14.94
C GLY A 288 -1.97 5.48 -14.44
N ILE A 289 -1.19 6.27 -13.72
CA ILE A 289 0.03 5.80 -13.08
C ILE A 289 -0.31 4.99 -11.83
N GLY A 290 0.30 3.82 -11.68
CA GLY A 290 0.09 2.94 -10.54
C GLY A 290 0.68 3.50 -9.25
N ARG A 291 0.01 3.27 -8.12
CA ARG A 291 0.40 3.82 -6.82
C ARG A 291 1.82 3.41 -6.46
N ASN A 292 2.23 2.18 -6.76
CA ASN A 292 3.54 1.68 -6.36
C ASN A 292 4.66 2.42 -7.09
N PHE A 293 4.43 2.86 -8.33
CA PHE A 293 5.37 3.71 -9.07
C PHE A 293 5.43 5.12 -8.48
N VAL A 294 4.28 5.71 -8.14
CA VAL A 294 4.21 7.01 -7.46
C VAL A 294 4.89 6.96 -6.10
N ALA A 295 4.55 5.96 -5.30
CA ALA A 295 5.12 5.72 -3.98
C ALA A 295 6.62 5.48 -4.10
N ARG A 296 7.11 4.67 -5.05
CA ARG A 296 8.56 4.48 -5.24
C ARG A 296 9.26 5.79 -5.60
N SER A 297 8.61 6.64 -6.40
CA SER A 297 9.14 7.96 -6.74
C SER A 297 9.29 8.86 -5.51
N LEU A 298 8.40 8.74 -4.52
CA LEU A 298 8.43 9.54 -3.30
C LEU A 298 9.73 9.33 -2.49
N MET A 299 10.44 8.22 -2.69
CA MET A 299 11.62 7.85 -1.91
C MET A 299 12.79 8.79 -2.17
N GLU A 300 12.73 9.46 -3.31
CA GLU A 300 13.79 10.33 -3.81
C GLU A 300 13.44 11.81 -3.60
N ALA A 301 12.35 12.09 -2.87
CA ALA A 301 11.95 13.44 -2.52
C ALA A 301 13.00 14.11 -1.62
N ARG A 302 13.35 15.36 -1.93
CA ARG A 302 14.38 16.11 -1.18
C ARG A 302 13.82 17.15 -0.21
N CYS A 303 12.54 17.48 -0.35
CA CYS A 303 11.80 18.35 0.54
C CYS A 303 10.31 18.06 0.44
N ILE A 304 9.52 18.67 1.33
CA ILE A 304 8.06 18.44 1.36
C ILE A 304 7.38 18.94 0.08
N GLU A 305 7.89 20.00 -0.56
CA GLU A 305 7.32 20.53 -1.79
C GLU A 305 7.54 19.57 -2.98
N ASP A 306 8.73 18.96 -3.08
CA ASP A 306 9.05 17.90 -4.06
C ASP A 306 8.20 16.64 -3.79
N ALA A 307 8.10 16.21 -2.52
CA ALA A 307 7.24 15.10 -2.12
C ALA A 307 5.79 15.31 -2.52
N VAL A 308 5.24 16.50 -2.25
CA VAL A 308 3.88 16.88 -2.67
C VAL A 308 3.76 16.86 -4.19
N GLN A 309 4.73 17.39 -4.93
CA GLN A 309 4.70 17.38 -6.40
C GLN A 309 4.67 15.96 -6.96
N ARG A 310 5.41 15.01 -6.38
CA ARG A 310 5.44 13.61 -6.81
C ARG A 310 4.09 12.92 -6.64
N VAL A 311 3.44 13.09 -5.48
CA VAL A 311 2.15 12.42 -5.18
C VAL A 311 0.92 13.15 -5.74
N THR A 312 1.07 14.43 -6.10
CA THR A 312 -0.03 15.23 -6.70
C THR A 312 0.09 15.41 -8.20
N GLY A 313 1.31 15.24 -8.72
CA GLY A 313 1.57 15.05 -10.13
C GLY A 313 1.06 13.68 -10.61
N PRO A 314 1.52 13.29 -11.82
CA PRO A 314 0.83 12.39 -12.77
C PRO A 314 -0.70 12.19 -12.72
N ALA A 315 -1.25 11.63 -13.79
CA ALA A 315 -2.62 11.10 -13.79
C ALA A 315 -2.65 9.77 -13.00
N VAL A 316 -2.47 9.81 -11.67
CA VAL A 316 -2.53 8.61 -10.81
C VAL A 316 -3.84 7.85 -11.08
N ALA A 317 -3.76 6.52 -11.21
CA ALA A 317 -4.87 5.65 -11.57
C ALA A 317 -5.88 5.46 -10.43
N VAL A 318 -5.42 5.44 -9.18
CA VAL A 318 -6.21 5.20 -7.95
C VAL A 318 -5.85 6.18 -6.83
N GLY A 319 -6.81 6.44 -5.93
CA GLY A 319 -6.65 7.38 -4.81
C GLY A 319 -5.88 6.74 -3.65
N HIS A 320 -5.04 7.55 -2.99
CA HIS A 320 -4.29 7.17 -1.78
C HIS A 320 -4.19 8.37 -0.84
N HIS A 321 -3.98 8.06 0.44
CA HIS A 321 -3.63 9.03 1.46
C HIS A 321 -2.14 8.90 1.78
N TYR A 322 -1.41 10.01 1.71
CA TYR A 322 0.01 10.07 2.03
C TYR A 322 0.21 11.02 3.21
N VAL A 323 0.89 10.54 4.26
CA VAL A 323 1.47 11.40 5.28
C VAL A 323 2.93 11.62 4.93
N LEU A 324 3.33 12.87 4.87
CA LEU A 324 4.65 13.32 4.45
C LEU A 324 5.35 14.04 5.61
N MET A 325 6.60 13.65 5.87
CA MET A 325 7.37 14.10 7.03
C MET A 325 8.66 14.76 6.56
N ASP A 326 8.91 16.00 7.01
CA ASP A 326 10.23 16.65 6.91
C ASP A 326 10.85 16.66 8.31
N PHE A 327 11.73 15.70 8.57
CA PHE A 327 12.36 15.54 9.89
C PHE A 327 13.39 16.63 10.18
N ALA A 328 13.95 17.27 9.15
CA ALA A 328 14.90 18.36 9.34
C ALA A 328 14.19 19.62 9.86
N ARG A 329 12.99 19.90 9.36
CA ARG A 329 12.19 21.09 9.72
C ARG A 329 11.06 20.80 10.72
N ARG A 330 10.93 19.57 11.19
CA ARG A 330 9.83 19.11 12.07
C ARG A 330 8.44 19.48 11.50
N ARG A 331 8.25 19.24 10.20
CA ARG A 331 6.97 19.50 9.51
C ARG A 331 6.30 18.18 9.17
N ILE A 332 4.98 18.14 9.35
CA ILE A 332 4.15 17.03 8.88
C ILE A 332 3.05 17.61 7.98
N ALA A 333 2.95 17.09 6.76
CA ALA A 333 1.88 17.40 5.82
C ALA A 333 1.17 16.12 5.44
N TRP A 334 -0.10 16.20 5.07
CA TRP A 334 -0.84 15.05 4.56
C TRP A 334 -1.66 15.43 3.35
N GLU A 335 -1.78 14.47 2.42
CA GLU A 335 -2.50 14.63 1.17
C GLU A 335 -3.41 13.43 0.94
N ALA A 336 -4.71 13.67 0.79
CA ALA A 336 -5.66 12.72 0.21
C ALA A 336 -6.03 13.16 -1.21
N ARG A 337 -5.78 12.31 -2.22
CA ARG A 337 -6.12 12.63 -3.62
C ARG A 337 -7.37 11.89 -4.09
N ARG A 338 -8.31 12.64 -4.69
CA ARG A 338 -9.49 12.14 -5.40
C ARG A 338 -9.30 12.36 -6.91
N ILE A 339 -9.63 11.38 -7.75
CA ILE A 339 -9.11 11.33 -9.14
C ILE A 339 -9.93 12.10 -10.20
N ARG A 340 -11.17 12.55 -9.93
CA ARG A 340 -11.88 13.42 -10.88
C ARG A 340 -12.75 14.50 -10.23
N GLY A 341 -12.74 15.69 -10.83
CA GLY A 341 -13.90 16.60 -10.87
C GLY A 341 -14.16 17.55 -9.69
N GLY A 342 -13.38 17.52 -8.61
CA GLY A 342 -13.57 18.45 -7.49
C GLY A 342 -12.25 18.95 -6.94
N ARG A 343 -12.09 20.27 -6.84
CA ARG A 343 -10.97 20.96 -6.15
C ARG A 343 -10.98 20.72 -4.63
N ARG A 344 -11.13 19.47 -4.18
CA ARG A 344 -11.15 19.10 -2.77
C ARG A 344 -10.28 17.86 -2.55
N GLY A 345 -8.98 18.02 -2.79
CA GLY A 345 -8.00 17.27 -2.00
C GLY A 345 -8.05 17.84 -0.59
N TRP A 346 -8.19 17.00 0.43
CA TRP A 346 -8.03 17.46 1.80
C TRP A 346 -6.53 17.64 2.02
N ARG A 347 -6.10 18.91 2.02
CA ARG A 347 -4.76 19.32 2.41
C ARG A 347 -4.82 19.87 3.81
N GLY A 348 -4.12 19.23 4.72
CA GLY A 348 -3.75 19.86 5.97
C GLY A 348 -2.23 19.96 6.08
N ARG A 349 -1.77 21.02 6.73
CA ARG A 349 -0.37 21.23 7.04
C ARG A 349 -0.26 21.56 8.52
N GLY A 350 0.44 20.71 9.26
CA GLY A 350 0.95 21.06 10.58
C GLY A 350 2.33 21.67 10.41
N ARG A 351 2.51 22.92 10.85
CA ARG A 351 3.81 23.58 10.89
C ARG A 351 4.00 24.17 12.28
N LYS A 352 5.15 23.94 12.88
CA LYS A 352 5.63 24.78 13.97
C LYS A 352 6.34 25.98 13.35
N GLU A 353 5.82 27.19 13.57
CA GLU A 353 6.54 28.43 13.24
C GLU A 353 7.59 28.66 14.34
N GLU A 354 8.82 29.03 13.93
CA GLU A 354 9.90 29.44 14.84
C GLU A 354 9.70 30.87 15.35
#